data_AF-A0A6B2G293-F1
#
_entry.id   AF-A0A6B2G293-F1
#
_cell.length_a   1.000
_cell.length_b   1.000
_cell.length_c   1.000
_cell.angle_alpha   90.00
_cell.angle_beta   90.00
_cell.angle_gamma   90.00
#
_symmetry.space_group_name_H-M   'P 1'
#
loop_
_entity.id
_entity.type
_entity.pdbx_description
1 polymer ?
#
loop_
_entity_poly.entity_id
_entity_poly.type
_entity_poly.pdbx_seq_one_letter_code
_entity_poly.pdbx_strand_id
1 'polypeptide(L)'
;TDELSEWSIFSYECVSLNPVNTFDVPMPDITTEILMYGLSNECFKKFCRETYEMPDSSMRTDTKIDQLLPDFFLDDQAFDPYGYSVNGIKGDRYFTIHVTPQESCSYASFETNLASPELSKVLIRALDIFKPAHFCLAVVYNVGIKKSAESMVSCLHQQFNFKTVETRNINSHTTCYAWL
;
A
#
# COMPACT_ATOMS: atom_id res chain seq x y z
N THR A 1 -12.78 5.22 -20.22
CA THR A 1 -12.11 4.19 -21.03
C THR A 1 -11.60 3.17 -20.05
N ASP A 2 -11.86 1.88 -20.30
CA ASP A 2 -11.28 0.76 -19.53
C ASP A 2 -9.78 0.69 -19.80
N GLU A 3 -9.05 1.73 -19.40
CA GLU A 3 -7.60 1.73 -19.48
C GLU A 3 -7.09 0.69 -18.50
N LEU A 4 -6.49 -0.36 -19.07
CA LEU A 4 -5.81 -1.41 -18.36
C LEU A 4 -4.85 -0.78 -17.35
N SER A 5 -5.15 -0.93 -16.08
CA SER A 5 -4.15 -0.74 -15.04
C SER A 5 -3.26 -1.97 -15.06
N GLU A 6 -2.02 -1.79 -15.49
CA GLU A 6 -0.98 -2.82 -15.47
C GLU A 6 0.04 -2.51 -14.38
N TRP A 7 0.59 -3.55 -13.77
CA TRP A 7 1.70 -3.44 -12.82
C TRP A 7 2.87 -4.29 -13.34
N SER A 8 4.02 -3.64 -13.52
CA SER A 8 5.22 -4.28 -14.06
C SER A 8 6.18 -4.64 -12.95
N ILE A 9 6.72 -5.86 -12.98
CA ILE A 9 7.77 -6.31 -12.07
C ILE A 9 8.98 -6.82 -12.84
N PHE A 10 10.15 -6.38 -12.39
CA PHE A 10 11.44 -6.90 -12.83
C PHE A 10 12.16 -7.47 -11.61
N SER A 11 12.62 -8.71 -11.70
CA SER A 11 13.37 -9.36 -10.62
C SER A 11 14.63 -10.04 -11.19
N TYR A 12 15.64 -10.16 -10.35
CA TYR A 12 16.84 -10.92 -10.67
C TYR A 12 16.73 -12.35 -10.13
N GLU A 13 17.08 -13.32 -10.96
CA GLU A 13 17.23 -14.71 -10.53
C GLU A 13 18.67 -14.95 -10.04
N CYS A 14 18.82 -15.15 -8.73
CA CYS A 14 20.11 -15.51 -8.16
C CYS A 14 20.34 -17.02 -8.33
N VAL A 15 21.09 -17.39 -9.37
CA VAL A 15 21.57 -18.77 -9.53
C VAL A 15 22.74 -18.98 -8.58
N SER A 16 22.45 -19.48 -7.38
CA SER A 16 23.48 -19.90 -6.43
C SER A 16 24.30 -21.06 -7.04
N LEU A 17 25.62 -20.86 -7.18
CA LEU A 17 26.55 -21.88 -7.70
C LEU A 17 26.77 -23.06 -6.74
N ASN A 18 26.31 -22.95 -5.48
CA ASN A 18 26.39 -24.00 -4.48
C ASN A 18 25.01 -24.19 -3.84
N PRO A 19 24.29 -25.30 -4.08
CA PRO A 19 23.02 -25.55 -3.42
C PRO A 19 23.28 -25.80 -1.93
N VAL A 20 23.06 -24.79 -1.10
CA VAL A 20 22.95 -25.01 0.34
C VAL A 20 21.59 -25.65 0.57
N ASN A 21 21.59 -26.92 1.00
CA ASN A 21 20.39 -27.57 1.53
C ASN A 21 20.03 -26.91 2.87
N THR A 22 19.33 -25.78 2.82
CA THR A 22 18.62 -25.27 4.00
C THR A 22 17.19 -25.76 3.93
N PHE A 23 16.85 -26.73 4.78
CA PHE A 23 15.46 -27.13 5.07
C PHE A 23 14.69 -26.05 5.85
N ASP A 24 15.27 -24.86 6.03
CA ASP A 24 14.66 -23.76 6.75
C ASP A 24 13.56 -23.12 5.90
N VAL A 25 12.37 -23.01 6.50
CA VAL A 25 11.31 -22.17 5.95
C VAL A 25 11.85 -20.74 5.89
N PRO A 26 11.86 -20.08 4.73
CA PRO A 26 12.38 -18.72 4.63
C PRO A 26 11.62 -17.81 5.60
N MET A 27 12.34 -16.87 6.22
CA MET A 27 11.72 -15.91 7.14
C MET A 27 10.54 -15.22 6.42
N PRO A 28 9.36 -15.13 7.05
CA PRO A 28 8.19 -14.50 6.45
C PRO A 28 8.49 -13.09 5.92
N ASP A 29 8.28 -12.90 4.62
CA ASP A 29 8.49 -11.61 3.95
C ASP A 29 7.29 -11.27 3.06
N ILE A 30 6.86 -10.02 3.13
CA ILE A 30 5.72 -9.48 2.39
C ILE A 30 5.92 -7.99 2.17
N THR A 31 5.57 -7.52 0.98
CA THR A 31 5.35 -6.11 0.65
C THR A 31 3.95 -6.00 0.05
N THR A 32 3.18 -5.03 0.53
CA THR A 32 1.83 -4.74 0.04
C THR A 32 1.72 -3.28 -0.35
N GLU A 33 1.28 -3.03 -1.58
CA GLU A 33 1.06 -1.72 -2.16
C GLU A 33 -0.42 -1.57 -2.57
N ILE A 34 -1.01 -0.42 -2.26
CA ILE A 34 -2.27 0.04 -2.83
C ILE A 34 -2.02 1.33 -3.60
N LEU A 35 -2.39 1.31 -4.88
CA LEU A 35 -2.24 2.43 -5.81
C LEU A 35 -3.64 2.97 -6.12
N MET A 36 -3.89 4.23 -5.82
CA MET A 36 -5.23 4.82 -5.76
C MET A 36 -5.33 5.98 -6.75
N TYR A 37 -6.38 5.97 -7.58
CA TYR A 37 -6.59 6.94 -8.65
C TYR A 37 -7.98 7.55 -8.58
N GLY A 38 -8.11 8.80 -9.03
CA GLY A 38 -9.39 9.50 -9.00
C GLY A 38 -9.87 9.71 -7.56
N LEU A 39 -9.02 10.32 -6.74
CA LEU A 39 -9.30 10.58 -5.33
C LEU A 39 -10.51 11.51 -5.18
N SER A 40 -11.21 11.40 -4.05
CA SER A 40 -12.36 12.26 -3.78
C SER A 40 -12.00 13.75 -3.68
N ASN A 41 -12.94 14.64 -4.01
CA ASN A 41 -12.76 16.09 -3.82
C ASN A 41 -12.52 16.48 -2.34
N GLU A 42 -12.93 15.63 -1.39
CA GLU A 42 -12.60 15.80 0.03
C GLU A 42 -11.08 15.67 0.25
N CYS A 43 -10.42 14.72 -0.40
CA CYS A 43 -8.96 14.58 -0.37
C CYS A 43 -8.26 15.80 -0.93
N PHE A 44 -8.76 16.35 -2.04
CA PHE A 44 -8.18 17.57 -2.62
C PHE A 44 -8.07 18.71 -1.60
N LYS A 45 -9.14 18.91 -0.80
CA LYS A 45 -9.17 19.95 0.24
C LYS A 45 -8.28 19.63 1.43
N LYS A 46 -8.27 18.36 1.87
CA LYS A 46 -7.49 17.91 3.03
C LYS A 46 -5.99 17.86 2.79
N PHE A 47 -5.55 17.75 1.54
CA PHE A 47 -4.14 17.76 1.17
C PHE A 47 -3.70 19.07 0.48
N CYS A 48 -4.41 20.17 0.80
CA CYS A 48 -4.01 21.53 0.47
C CYS A 48 -3.35 22.19 1.69
N ARG A 49 -2.11 22.67 1.52
CA ARG A 49 -1.29 23.22 2.60
C ARG A 49 -1.96 24.42 3.27
N GLU A 50 -2.54 25.29 2.46
CA GLU A 50 -3.18 26.53 2.92
C GLU A 50 -4.45 26.30 3.76
N THR A 51 -5.00 25.08 3.77
CA THR A 51 -6.14 24.72 4.62
C THR A 51 -5.78 24.77 6.12
N TYR A 52 -4.51 24.68 6.49
CA TYR A 52 -4.07 24.48 7.88
C TYR A 52 -2.94 25.44 8.29
N GLU A 53 -2.94 25.84 9.57
CA GLU A 53 -1.86 26.66 10.16
C GLU A 53 -0.57 25.86 10.40
N MET A 54 -0.72 24.59 10.82
CA MET A 54 0.37 23.63 11.00
C MET A 54 0.15 22.43 10.07
N PRO A 55 0.52 22.53 8.78
CA PRO A 55 0.08 21.61 7.74
C PRO A 55 0.37 20.14 8.04
N ASP A 56 1.60 19.78 8.37
CA ASP A 56 2.03 18.39 8.57
C ASP A 56 1.14 17.69 9.63
N SER A 57 1.15 18.21 10.86
CA SER A 57 0.35 17.65 11.96
C SER A 57 -1.16 17.73 11.76
N SER A 58 -1.65 18.81 11.14
CA SER A 58 -3.10 19.02 10.97
C SER A 58 -3.67 18.12 9.88
N MET A 59 -2.97 18.00 8.74
CA MET A 59 -3.34 17.06 7.67
C MET A 59 -3.37 15.64 8.20
N ARG A 60 -2.32 15.22 8.92
CA ARG A 60 -2.22 13.89 9.50
C ARG A 60 -3.38 13.55 10.43
N THR A 61 -3.74 14.50 11.31
CA THR A 61 -4.82 14.32 12.29
C THR A 61 -6.20 14.32 11.60
N ASP A 62 -6.46 15.26 10.69
CA ASP A 62 -7.76 15.41 10.01
C ASP A 62 -8.05 14.25 9.04
N THR A 63 -7.00 13.74 8.39
CA THR A 63 -7.08 12.55 7.55
C THR A 63 -7.05 11.24 8.34
N LYS A 64 -6.75 11.29 9.65
CA LYS A 64 -6.61 10.12 10.53
C LYS A 64 -5.51 9.15 10.11
N ILE A 65 -4.49 9.64 9.41
CA ILE A 65 -3.32 8.85 9.03
C ILE A 65 -2.56 8.35 10.28
N ASP A 66 -2.52 9.16 11.34
CA ASP A 66 -1.97 8.80 12.64
C ASP A 66 -2.68 7.61 13.33
N GLN A 67 -3.92 7.32 12.92
CA GLN A 67 -4.73 6.23 13.48
C GLN A 67 -4.63 4.93 12.66
N LEU A 68 -4.00 4.95 11.48
CA LEU A 68 -3.83 3.74 10.66
C LEU A 68 -3.02 2.70 11.43
N LEU A 69 -1.88 3.11 11.98
CA LEU A 69 -0.97 2.27 12.76
C LEU A 69 -0.42 3.09 13.94
N PRO A 70 -1.17 3.21 15.05
CA PRO A 70 -0.91 4.19 16.11
C PRO A 70 0.42 3.99 16.87
N ASP A 71 1.03 2.81 16.76
CA ASP A 71 2.31 2.51 17.41
C ASP A 71 3.55 2.84 16.55
N PHE A 72 3.35 3.39 15.34
CA PHE A 72 4.44 3.72 14.43
C PHE A 72 4.94 5.14 14.70
N PHE A 73 6.25 5.33 14.63
CA PHE A 73 6.84 6.67 14.60
C PHE A 73 6.65 7.26 13.21
N LEU A 74 6.06 8.46 13.15
CA LEU A 74 5.69 9.11 11.91
C LEU A 74 6.63 10.30 11.63
N ASP A 75 7.06 10.39 10.38
CA ASP A 75 7.80 11.52 9.81
C ASP A 75 7.11 11.95 8.52
N ASP A 76 6.51 13.14 8.51
CA ASP A 76 5.62 13.61 7.45
C ASP A 76 5.92 15.03 6.99
N GLN A 77 5.49 15.30 5.75
CA GLN A 77 5.70 16.56 5.07
C GLN A 77 4.49 16.90 4.20
N ALA A 78 3.87 18.04 4.46
CA ALA A 78 2.93 18.68 3.55
C ALA A 78 3.68 19.56 2.54
N PHE A 79 3.34 19.43 1.26
CA PHE A 79 3.98 20.17 0.16
C PHE A 79 3.17 21.41 -0.21
N ASP A 80 3.84 22.39 -0.82
CA ASP A 80 3.24 23.65 -1.24
C ASP A 80 2.95 23.67 -2.75
N PRO A 81 1.75 24.08 -3.20
CA PRO A 81 0.54 24.34 -2.39
C PRO A 81 -0.24 23.06 -2.04
N TYR A 82 0.05 21.95 -2.71
CA TYR A 82 -0.65 20.68 -2.55
C TYR A 82 0.31 19.51 -2.38
N GLY A 83 -0.15 18.48 -1.68
CA GLY A 83 0.54 17.20 -1.57
C GLY A 83 0.96 16.89 -0.15
N TYR A 84 1.19 15.61 0.10
CA TYR A 84 1.58 15.10 1.41
C TYR A 84 2.40 13.82 1.25
N SER A 85 3.36 13.60 2.14
CA SER A 85 4.05 12.32 2.27
C SER A 85 4.30 12.01 3.73
N VAL A 86 4.25 10.73 4.09
CA VAL A 86 4.57 10.27 5.44
C VAL A 86 5.25 8.92 5.38
N ASN A 87 6.30 8.77 6.19
CA ASN A 87 6.88 7.49 6.53
C ASN A 87 6.49 7.13 7.96
N GLY A 88 6.08 5.88 8.17
CA GLY A 88 5.88 5.30 9.47
C GLY A 88 6.87 4.16 9.71
N ILE A 89 7.52 4.11 10.87
CA ILE A 89 8.46 3.03 11.22
C ILE A 89 8.14 2.45 12.61
N LYS A 90 8.17 1.11 12.73
CA LYS A 90 8.12 0.36 13.99
C LYS A 90 9.00 -0.89 13.90
N GLY A 91 10.22 -0.80 14.46
CA GLY A 91 11.19 -1.91 14.41
C GLY A 91 11.63 -2.20 12.97
N ASP A 92 11.40 -3.43 12.51
CA ASP A 92 11.65 -3.88 11.13
C ASP A 92 10.48 -3.62 10.18
N ARG A 93 9.40 -2.98 10.65
CA ARG A 93 8.20 -2.68 9.86
C ARG A 93 8.14 -1.21 9.47
N TYR A 94 7.64 -0.96 8.27
CA TYR A 94 7.36 0.38 7.78
C TYR A 94 6.00 0.47 7.10
N PHE A 95 5.49 1.68 6.98
CA PHE A 95 4.58 2.04 5.89
C PHE A 95 4.99 3.39 5.30
N THR A 96 4.61 3.65 4.06
CA THR A 96 4.72 4.99 3.47
C THR A 96 3.44 5.33 2.72
N ILE A 97 3.12 6.62 2.69
CA ILE A 97 2.01 7.18 1.91
C ILE A 97 2.53 8.39 1.15
N HIS A 98 2.21 8.46 -0.14
CA HIS A 98 2.45 9.64 -0.99
C HIS A 98 1.15 10.08 -1.64
N VAL A 99 0.87 11.39 -1.64
CA VAL A 99 -0.39 11.95 -2.12
C VAL A 99 -0.14 13.10 -3.11
N THR A 100 -0.70 12.95 -4.31
CA THR A 100 -0.81 13.96 -5.36
C THR A 100 -2.30 14.28 -5.54
N PRO A 101 -2.85 15.30 -4.85
CA PRO A 101 -4.30 15.45 -4.74
C PRO A 101 -4.99 16.11 -5.95
N GLN A 102 -4.24 16.70 -6.88
CA GLN A 102 -4.75 17.51 -8.00
C GLN A 102 -5.86 16.79 -8.79
N GLU A 103 -7.03 17.40 -8.92
CA GLU A 103 -8.25 16.74 -9.44
C GLU A 103 -8.04 16.04 -10.80
N SER A 104 -7.31 16.66 -11.72
CA SER A 104 -7.09 16.14 -13.07
C SER A 104 -6.21 14.88 -13.14
N CYS A 105 -5.40 14.63 -12.12
CA CYS A 105 -4.41 13.54 -12.10
C CYS A 105 -4.22 12.98 -10.68
N SER A 106 -5.31 12.96 -9.90
CA SER A 106 -5.24 12.65 -8.48
C SER A 106 -4.78 11.21 -8.24
N TYR A 107 -3.79 11.08 -7.37
CA TYR A 107 -3.09 9.83 -7.09
C TYR A 107 -2.69 9.75 -5.62
N ALA A 108 -2.81 8.56 -5.02
CA ALA A 108 -2.20 8.26 -3.74
C ALA A 108 -1.63 6.83 -3.74
N SER A 109 -0.58 6.61 -2.97
CA SER A 109 -0.06 5.27 -2.68
C SER A 109 -0.04 4.99 -1.19
N PHE A 110 -0.20 3.72 -0.83
CA PHE A 110 0.10 3.18 0.49
C PHE A 110 0.97 1.93 0.29
N GLU A 111 2.13 1.86 0.92
CA GLU A 111 3.03 0.71 0.87
C GLU A 111 3.42 0.27 2.28
N THR A 112 3.55 -1.03 2.53
CA THR A 112 4.02 -1.56 3.81
C THR A 112 4.61 -2.96 3.69
N ASN A 113 5.51 -3.33 4.60
CA ASN A 113 5.95 -4.70 4.83
C ASN A 113 5.31 -5.36 6.08
N LEU A 114 4.19 -4.83 6.55
CA LEU A 114 3.49 -5.30 7.74
C LEU A 114 2.85 -6.68 7.52
N ALA A 115 3.46 -7.73 8.08
CA ALA A 115 2.85 -9.06 8.15
C ALA A 115 1.92 -9.18 9.35
N SER A 116 0.67 -8.68 9.24
CA SER A 116 -0.32 -8.70 10.33
C SER A 116 -1.70 -9.19 9.87
N PRO A 117 -2.43 -9.97 10.69
CA PRO A 117 -3.85 -10.29 10.44
C PRO A 117 -4.74 -9.06 10.31
N GLU A 118 -4.33 -7.93 10.89
CA GLU A 118 -5.08 -6.66 10.87
C GLU A 118 -4.80 -5.82 9.62
N LEU A 119 -3.87 -6.25 8.75
CA LEU A 119 -3.48 -5.49 7.56
C LEU A 119 -4.69 -5.20 6.66
N SER A 120 -5.59 -6.15 6.45
CA SER A 120 -6.80 -5.91 5.64
C SER A 120 -7.64 -4.74 6.17
N LYS A 121 -7.78 -4.59 7.49
CA LYS A 121 -8.50 -3.47 8.12
C LYS A 121 -7.74 -2.15 8.00
N VAL A 122 -6.40 -2.19 8.03
CA VAL A 122 -5.56 -0.99 7.78
C VAL A 122 -5.75 -0.53 6.33
N LEU A 123 -5.70 -1.46 5.38
CA LEU A 123 -5.87 -1.17 3.95
C LEU A 123 -7.27 -0.63 3.64
N ILE A 124 -8.32 -1.20 4.23
CA ILE A 124 -9.70 -0.68 4.10
C ILE A 124 -9.78 0.75 4.67
N ARG A 125 -9.18 1.02 5.83
CA ARG A 125 -9.14 2.38 6.39
C ARG A 125 -8.36 3.36 5.50
N ALA A 126 -7.25 2.92 4.90
CA ALA A 126 -6.53 3.76 3.92
C ALA A 126 -7.43 4.09 2.72
N LEU A 127 -8.15 3.10 2.17
CA LEU A 127 -9.12 3.33 1.10
C LEU A 127 -10.25 4.28 1.53
N ASP A 128 -10.71 4.23 2.78
CA ASP A 128 -11.72 5.15 3.33
C ASP A 128 -11.22 6.60 3.49
N ILE A 129 -9.92 6.79 3.72
CA ILE A 129 -9.29 8.13 3.76
C ILE A 129 -9.33 8.75 2.36
N PHE A 130 -8.91 7.99 1.36
CA PHE A 130 -8.69 8.50 0.01
C PHE A 130 -9.94 8.47 -0.89
N LYS A 131 -10.83 7.51 -0.63
CA LYS A 131 -12.05 7.22 -1.40
C LYS A 131 -11.80 7.27 -2.92
N PRO A 132 -10.84 6.48 -3.43
CA PRO A 132 -10.51 6.53 -4.85
C PRO A 132 -11.63 5.95 -5.71
N ALA A 133 -11.77 6.46 -6.93
CA ALA A 133 -12.64 5.89 -7.95
C ALA A 133 -12.14 4.51 -8.42
N HIS A 134 -10.81 4.35 -8.49
CA HIS A 134 -10.14 3.13 -8.90
C HIS A 134 -8.92 2.85 -8.04
N PHE A 135 -8.61 1.57 -7.80
CA PHE A 135 -7.35 1.22 -7.15
C PHE A 135 -6.84 -0.15 -7.60
N CYS A 136 -5.53 -0.31 -7.48
CA CYS A 136 -4.83 -1.58 -7.65
C CYS A 136 -4.21 -2.01 -6.32
N LEU A 137 -4.13 -3.32 -6.14
CA LEU A 137 -3.42 -3.97 -5.06
C LEU A 137 -2.27 -4.77 -5.68
N ALA A 138 -1.04 -4.49 -5.25
CA ALA A 138 0.12 -5.33 -5.57
C ALA A 138 0.66 -5.93 -4.28
N VAL A 139 0.86 -7.24 -4.24
CA VAL A 139 1.38 -7.96 -3.09
C VAL A 139 2.52 -8.85 -3.54
N VAL A 140 3.68 -8.71 -2.94
CA VAL A 140 4.82 -9.60 -3.14
C VAL A 140 5.09 -10.30 -1.83
N TYR A 141 5.11 -11.63 -1.81
CA TYR A 141 5.32 -12.39 -0.58
C TYR A 141 6.06 -13.69 -0.83
N ASN A 142 6.75 -14.22 0.19
CA ASN A 142 7.39 -15.52 0.11
C ASN A 142 6.53 -16.65 0.71
N VAL A 143 6.98 -17.89 0.55
CA VAL A 143 6.24 -19.08 1.03
C VAL A 143 5.99 -19.07 2.55
N GLY A 144 6.82 -18.38 3.34
CA GLY A 144 6.71 -18.30 4.79
C GLY A 144 5.46 -17.56 5.29
N ILE A 145 4.84 -16.71 4.45
CA ILE A 145 3.64 -15.92 4.81
C ILE A 145 2.45 -16.15 3.87
N LYS A 146 2.58 -17.11 2.93
CA LYS A 146 1.61 -17.36 1.85
C LYS A 146 0.15 -17.39 2.31
N LYS A 147 -0.16 -18.20 3.33
CA LYS A 147 -1.54 -18.36 3.82
C LYS A 147 -2.14 -17.04 4.30
N SER A 148 -1.36 -16.22 5.01
CA SER A 148 -1.82 -14.92 5.50
C SER A 148 -2.00 -13.92 4.36
N ALA A 149 -1.08 -13.90 3.40
CA ALA A 149 -1.17 -13.05 2.21
C ALA A 149 -2.40 -13.38 1.36
N GLU A 150 -2.63 -14.65 1.04
CA GLU A 150 -3.79 -15.11 0.28
C GLU A 150 -5.11 -14.82 1.01
N SER A 151 -5.14 -14.98 2.34
CA SER A 151 -6.31 -14.63 3.15
C SER A 151 -6.62 -13.13 3.13
N MET A 152 -5.60 -12.27 3.16
CA MET A 152 -5.77 -10.82 3.05
C MET A 152 -6.31 -10.43 1.67
N VAL A 153 -5.72 -10.95 0.59
CA VAL A 153 -6.19 -10.69 -0.78
C VAL A 153 -7.65 -11.16 -0.94
N SER A 154 -7.98 -12.35 -0.43
CA SER A 154 -9.34 -12.88 -0.47
C SER A 154 -10.34 -12.00 0.29
N CYS A 155 -9.95 -11.49 1.47
CA CYS A 155 -10.76 -10.56 2.26
C CYS A 155 -11.06 -9.26 1.49
N LEU A 156 -10.05 -8.67 0.85
CA LEU A 156 -10.24 -7.46 0.02
C LEU A 156 -11.08 -7.75 -1.22
N HIS A 157 -10.88 -8.89 -1.87
CA HIS A 157 -11.68 -9.28 -3.03
C HIS A 157 -13.16 -9.46 -2.67
N GLN A 158 -13.48 -10.06 -1.52
CA GLN A 158 -14.86 -10.18 -1.04
C GLN A 158 -15.50 -8.81 -0.75
N GLN A 159 -14.71 -7.86 -0.27
CA GLN A 159 -15.19 -6.51 0.07
C GLN A 159 -15.42 -5.63 -1.17
N PHE A 160 -14.49 -5.66 -2.13
CA PHE A 160 -14.45 -4.72 -3.25
C PHE A 160 -14.82 -5.33 -4.61
N ASN A 161 -14.90 -6.66 -4.71
CA ASN A 161 -15.21 -7.40 -5.93
C ASN A 161 -14.30 -7.00 -7.11
N PHE A 162 -12.98 -7.22 -6.95
CA PHE A 162 -12.00 -6.95 -7.99
C PHE A 162 -12.39 -7.55 -9.35
N LYS A 163 -12.19 -6.80 -10.42
CA LYS A 163 -12.40 -7.26 -11.80
C LYS A 163 -11.37 -8.31 -12.20
N THR A 164 -10.14 -8.14 -11.73
CA THR A 164 -9.01 -9.01 -12.03
C THR A 164 -8.27 -9.35 -10.74
N VAL A 165 -7.89 -10.61 -10.60
CA VAL A 165 -6.93 -11.08 -9.59
C VAL A 165 -5.96 -12.03 -10.31
N GLU A 166 -4.71 -11.59 -10.47
CA GLU A 166 -3.65 -12.37 -11.08
C GLU A 166 -2.62 -12.75 -10.04
N THR A 167 -2.05 -13.95 -10.18
CA THR A 167 -1.00 -14.45 -9.30
C THR A 167 0.10 -15.09 -10.14
N ARG A 168 1.35 -14.75 -9.87
CA ARG A 168 2.53 -15.29 -10.55
C ARG A 168 3.56 -15.70 -9.50
N ASN A 169 4.27 -16.79 -9.76
CA ASN A 169 5.46 -17.13 -8.98
C ASN A 169 6.68 -16.61 -9.72
N ILE A 170 7.53 -15.87 -9.02
CA ILE A 170 8.76 -15.27 -9.52
C ILE A 170 9.88 -15.62 -8.53
N ASN A 171 10.75 -16.54 -8.92
CA ASN A 171 11.81 -17.09 -8.07
C ASN A 171 11.23 -17.65 -6.74
N SER A 172 11.72 -17.14 -5.60
CA SER A 172 11.27 -17.53 -4.25
C SER A 172 10.03 -16.78 -3.75
N HIS A 173 9.46 -15.89 -4.57
CA HIS A 173 8.33 -15.04 -4.20
C HIS A 173 7.12 -15.32 -5.10
N THR A 174 5.95 -15.07 -4.54
CA THR A 174 4.68 -15.01 -5.26
C THR A 174 4.26 -13.55 -5.32
N THR A 175 3.87 -13.10 -6.51
CA THR A 175 3.24 -11.81 -6.72
C THR A 175 1.75 -12.00 -6.93
N CYS A 176 0.94 -11.14 -6.33
CA CYS A 176 -0.47 -11.03 -6.59
C CYS A 176 -0.79 -9.59 -7.00
N TYR A 177 -1.51 -9.46 -8.10
CA TYR A 177 -2.00 -8.18 -8.60
C TYR A 177 -3.52 -8.25 -8.69
N ALA A 178 -4.21 -7.25 -8.14
CA ALA A 178 -5.65 -7.13 -8.26
C ALA A 178 -6.07 -5.70 -8.59
N TRP A 179 -7.17 -5.57 -9.35
CA TRP A 179 -7.64 -4.28 -9.87
C TRP A 179 -9.16 -4.16 -9.81
N LEU A 180 -9.64 -2.95 -9.47
CA LEU A 180 -11.05 -2.55 -9.44
C LEU A 180 -11.44 -1.62 -10.61
#